data_AF-A0A2H3J7D9-F1
#
_entry.id   AF-A0A2H3J7D9-F1
#
_cell.length_a   1.000
_cell.length_b   1.000
_cell.length_c   1.000
_cell.angle_alpha   90.00
_cell.angle_beta   90.00
_cell.angle_gamma   90.00
#
_symmetry.space_group_name_H-M   'P 1'
#
loop_
_entity.id
_entity.type
_entity.pdbx_description
1 polymer ?
#
loop_
_entity_poly.entity_id
_entity_poly.type
_entity_poly.pdbx_seq_one_letter_code
_entity_poly.pdbx_strand_id
1 'polypeptide(L)'
;MLVTTTGCEMTWTKWTQWIELPDTKPDNPQDSEVKQTKDDATPAEGESGQRKGEYALRPAYQRASLVAGYLLIGVVVASALLGCRSRIIRRIYILPPANASRAVALPLNAAIRQGKPSKDTRVVIQCAPHSDSRGKVILMRDCSLGKGAMESELTLSVKDTRGFYWFALEDATVDGHKLPVGDVREAMFKKFYGEKKGKKMRSEEKWMEGLLSKKS
;
A
#
# COMPACT_ATOMS: atom_id res chain seq x y z
N MET A 1 -14.17 4.27 4.09
CA MET A 1 -15.50 4.13 3.45
C MET A 1 -16.20 5.47 3.19
N LEU A 2 -15.99 6.50 4.02
CA LEU A 2 -16.61 7.84 3.84
C LEU A 2 -16.22 8.57 2.54
N VAL A 3 -14.97 8.47 2.09
CA VAL A 3 -14.49 9.23 0.91
C VAL A 3 -15.17 8.78 -0.40
N THR A 4 -15.47 7.49 -0.52
CA THR A 4 -16.13 6.92 -1.71
C THR A 4 -17.61 7.27 -1.76
N THR A 5 -18.31 7.34 -0.62
CA THR A 5 -19.74 7.69 -0.58
C THR A 5 -19.95 9.16 -0.94
N THR A 6 -19.12 10.07 -0.40
CA THR A 6 -19.21 11.50 -0.71
C THR A 6 -18.90 11.80 -2.18
N GLY A 7 -17.96 11.06 -2.80
CA GLY A 7 -17.66 11.21 -4.23
C GLY A 7 -18.81 10.75 -5.15
N CYS A 8 -19.52 9.69 -4.78
CA CYS A 8 -20.70 9.23 -5.52
C CYS A 8 -21.85 10.24 -5.40
N GLU A 9 -22.05 10.83 -4.23
CA GLU A 9 -23.09 11.82 -4.00
C GLU A 9 -22.80 13.14 -4.74
N MET A 10 -21.53 13.59 -4.74
CA MET A 10 -21.10 14.77 -5.48
C MET A 10 -21.20 14.60 -7.00
N THR A 11 -20.90 13.40 -7.50
CA THR A 11 -21.13 13.11 -8.91
C THR A 11 -22.63 13.17 -9.16
N TRP A 12 -23.45 12.34 -8.52
CA TRP A 12 -24.90 12.22 -8.79
C TRP A 12 -25.67 13.54 -8.71
N THR A 13 -25.42 14.38 -7.70
CA THR A 13 -26.15 15.64 -7.48
C THR A 13 -25.70 16.81 -8.36
N LYS A 14 -24.57 16.70 -9.06
CA LYS A 14 -24.00 17.81 -9.85
C LYS A 14 -24.02 17.57 -11.37
N TRP A 15 -24.65 16.48 -11.86
CA TRP A 15 -24.73 16.21 -13.31
C TRP A 15 -25.65 17.16 -14.06
N THR A 16 -26.64 17.72 -13.38
CA THR A 16 -27.61 18.64 -13.96
C THR A 16 -27.46 20.04 -13.37
N GLN A 17 -27.88 21.03 -14.14
CA GLN A 17 -28.05 22.40 -13.68
C GLN A 17 -29.48 22.81 -13.98
N TRP A 18 -30.08 23.53 -13.04
CA TRP A 18 -31.37 24.16 -13.28
C TRP A 18 -31.18 25.29 -14.28
N ILE A 19 -31.86 25.22 -15.42
CA ILE A 19 -31.92 26.30 -16.39
C ILE A 19 -33.31 26.92 -16.27
N GLU A 20 -33.37 28.20 -15.91
CA GLU A 20 -34.62 28.96 -15.90
C GLU A 20 -35.06 29.12 -17.35
N LEU A 21 -36.26 28.63 -17.66
CA LEU A 21 -36.86 28.84 -18.97
C LEU A 21 -37.28 30.31 -19.02
N PRO A 22 -36.95 31.05 -20.10
CA PRO A 22 -37.44 32.41 -20.25
C PRO A 22 -38.96 32.36 -20.17
N ASP A 23 -39.55 33.22 -19.32
CA ASP A 23 -41.00 33.38 -19.25
C ASP A 23 -41.47 33.73 -20.65
N THR A 24 -41.95 32.70 -21.35
CA THR A 24 -42.47 32.83 -22.70
C THR A 24 -43.82 33.50 -22.49
N LYS A 25 -43.78 34.83 -22.39
CA LYS A 25 -44.97 35.66 -22.32
C LYS A 25 -45.77 35.29 -23.58
N PRO A 26 -46.99 34.74 -23.43
CA PRO A 26 -47.77 34.37 -24.59
C PRO A 26 -48.14 35.67 -25.30
N ASP A 27 -47.39 36.04 -26.33
CA ASP A 27 -47.68 37.19 -27.19
C ASP A 27 -48.90 36.93 -28.10
N ASN A 28 -49.70 35.89 -27.83
CA ASN A 28 -50.91 35.60 -28.58
C ASN A 28 -52.07 35.17 -27.65
N PRO A 29 -53.03 36.07 -27.35
CA PRO A 29 -54.07 35.84 -26.35
C PRO A 29 -55.30 35.03 -26.84
N GLN A 30 -55.28 34.34 -28.00
CA GLN A 30 -56.56 34.00 -28.63
C GLN A 30 -57.07 32.57 -28.66
N ASP A 31 -56.31 31.51 -28.38
CA ASP A 31 -56.89 30.16 -28.46
C ASP A 31 -56.33 29.22 -27.40
N SER A 32 -57.10 28.95 -26.34
CA SER A 32 -57.31 27.61 -25.74
C SER A 32 -58.07 27.70 -24.43
N GLU A 33 -59.40 27.65 -24.55
CA GLU A 33 -60.32 27.36 -23.46
C GLU A 33 -60.29 25.84 -23.18
N VAL A 34 -59.37 25.37 -22.33
CA VAL A 34 -59.39 23.98 -21.82
C VAL A 34 -59.80 24.00 -20.36
N LYS A 35 -61.06 23.61 -20.16
CA LYS A 35 -61.74 23.32 -18.90
C LYS A 35 -60.92 22.33 -18.05
N GLN A 36 -60.32 22.79 -16.95
CA GLN A 36 -59.85 21.93 -15.87
C GLN A 36 -60.81 22.05 -14.68
N THR A 37 -61.52 20.95 -14.43
CA THR A 37 -62.32 20.71 -13.23
C THR A 37 -61.42 20.58 -12.01
N LYS A 38 -61.81 21.36 -11.01
CA LYS A 38 -61.28 21.55 -9.67
C LYS A 38 -61.75 20.40 -8.78
N ASP A 39 -60.87 19.89 -7.91
CA ASP A 39 -61.12 19.53 -6.51
C ASP A 39 -59.97 18.63 -6.01
N ASP A 40 -59.03 19.19 -5.23
CA ASP A 40 -58.92 18.85 -3.81
C ASP A 40 -57.88 19.76 -3.12
N ALA A 41 -58.20 20.18 -1.90
CA ALA A 41 -57.49 21.21 -1.15
C ALA A 41 -56.50 20.61 -0.13
N THR A 42 -55.30 21.19 -0.02
CA THR A 42 -54.36 21.02 1.12
C THR A 42 -53.42 22.25 1.15
N PRO A 43 -52.98 22.74 2.34
CA PRO A 43 -52.98 24.16 2.64
C PRO A 43 -51.67 24.91 2.32
N ALA A 44 -51.82 26.23 2.35
CA ALA A 44 -50.84 27.27 2.09
C ALA A 44 -49.50 27.12 2.84
N GLU A 45 -48.42 27.01 2.07
CA GLU A 45 -47.11 27.58 2.39
C GLU A 45 -46.79 28.65 1.34
N GLY A 46 -46.23 29.78 1.79
CA GLY A 46 -46.23 31.05 1.10
C GLY A 46 -45.74 31.04 -0.36
N GLU A 47 -46.29 31.97 -1.14
CA GLU A 47 -45.93 32.31 -2.52
C GLU A 47 -44.42 32.57 -2.67
N SER A 48 -43.64 31.50 -2.77
CA SER A 48 -42.41 31.51 -3.53
C SER A 48 -42.82 31.23 -4.97
N GLY A 49 -42.77 32.25 -5.83
CA GLY A 49 -43.14 32.12 -7.24
C GLY A 49 -42.54 30.83 -7.81
N GLN A 50 -43.40 29.94 -8.31
CA GLN A 50 -43.02 28.67 -8.92
C GLN A 50 -42.03 28.97 -10.04
N ARG A 51 -40.73 28.83 -9.77
CA ARG A 51 -39.70 28.97 -10.79
C ARG A 51 -39.94 27.87 -11.81
N LYS A 52 -40.38 28.24 -13.01
CA LYS A 52 -40.47 27.31 -14.15
C LYS A 52 -39.06 27.14 -14.71
N GLY A 53 -38.57 25.91 -14.70
CA GLY A 53 -37.26 25.58 -15.24
C GLY A 53 -37.13 24.09 -15.49
N GLU A 54 -36.08 23.74 -16.22
CA GLU A 54 -35.76 22.36 -16.57
C GLU A 54 -34.34 22.01 -16.10
N TYR A 55 -34.15 20.78 -15.65
CA TYR A 55 -32.83 20.26 -15.35
C TYR A 55 -32.12 19.84 -16.64
N ALA A 56 -31.19 20.67 -17.10
CA ALA A 56 -30.34 20.34 -18.23
C ALA A 56 -29.02 19.71 -17.78
N LEU A 57 -28.46 18.82 -18.59
CA LEU A 57 -27.14 18.25 -18.37
C LEU A 57 -26.04 19.33 -18.45
N ARG A 58 -25.08 19.28 -17.54
CA ARG A 58 -23.90 20.15 -17.62
C ARG A 58 -23.05 19.84 -18.86
N PRO A 59 -22.30 20.82 -19.39
CA PRO A 59 -21.42 20.61 -20.54
C PRO A 59 -20.46 19.42 -20.37
N ALA A 60 -20.21 18.68 -21.44
CA ALA A 60 -19.41 17.45 -21.39
C ALA A 60 -17.98 17.65 -20.84
N TYR A 61 -17.37 18.82 -21.10
CA TYR A 61 -16.02 19.13 -20.63
C TYR A 61 -15.93 19.22 -19.09
N GLN A 62 -16.97 19.71 -18.41
CA GLN A 62 -17.02 19.79 -16.94
C GLN A 62 -17.11 18.39 -16.32
N ARG A 63 -17.82 17.47 -16.98
CA ARG A 63 -17.95 16.08 -16.55
C ARG A 63 -16.65 15.33 -16.78
N ALA A 64 -16.03 15.52 -17.94
CA ALA A 64 -14.76 14.91 -18.28
C ALA A 64 -13.63 15.32 -17.33
N SER A 65 -13.55 16.60 -16.93
CA SER A 65 -12.52 17.08 -15.99
C SER A 65 -12.68 16.46 -14.60
N LEU A 66 -13.92 16.31 -14.11
CA LEU A 66 -14.20 15.67 -12.84
C LEU A 66 -13.77 14.19 -12.84
N VAL A 67 -14.14 13.45 -13.88
CA VAL A 67 -13.74 12.03 -14.05
C VAL A 67 -12.21 11.91 -14.13
N ALA A 68 -11.55 12.78 -14.91
CA ALA A 68 -10.10 12.82 -15.01
C ALA A 68 -9.45 13.07 -13.64
N GLY A 69 -10.02 13.97 -12.82
CA GLY A 69 -9.55 14.23 -11.46
C GLY A 69 -9.57 12.99 -10.56
N TYR A 70 -10.69 12.24 -10.54
CA TYR A 70 -10.77 11.00 -9.76
C TYR A 70 -9.79 9.92 -10.25
N LEU A 71 -9.63 9.79 -11.57
CA LEU A 71 -8.65 8.86 -12.15
C LEU A 71 -7.22 9.23 -11.72
N LEU A 72 -6.86 10.51 -11.79
CA LEU A 72 -5.54 10.99 -11.35
C LEU A 72 -5.30 10.71 -9.86
N ILE A 73 -6.28 10.99 -9.01
CA ILE A 73 -6.19 10.68 -7.57
C ILE A 73 -6.00 9.17 -7.36
N GLY A 74 -6.77 8.35 -8.07
CA GLY A 74 -6.63 6.89 -8.01
C GLY A 74 -5.23 6.41 -8.42
N VAL A 75 -4.68 6.95 -9.52
CA VAL A 75 -3.32 6.64 -9.98
C VAL A 75 -2.27 7.05 -8.95
N VAL A 76 -2.41 8.23 -8.34
CA VAL A 76 -1.48 8.70 -7.29
C VAL A 76 -1.53 7.75 -6.09
N VAL A 77 -2.71 7.41 -5.59
CA VAL A 77 -2.86 6.49 -4.44
C VAL A 77 -2.31 5.10 -4.79
N ALA A 78 -2.63 4.57 -5.98
CA ALA A 78 -2.12 3.27 -6.43
C ALA A 78 -0.59 3.26 -6.54
N SER A 79 0.01 4.32 -7.09
CA SER A 79 1.47 4.45 -7.20
C SER A 79 2.14 4.54 -5.83
N ALA A 80 1.54 5.26 -4.88
CA ALA A 80 2.02 5.34 -3.51
C ALA A 80 1.96 3.97 -2.82
N LEU A 81 0.85 3.25 -2.95
CA LEU A 81 0.70 1.90 -2.40
C LEU A 81 1.71 0.91 -3.01
N LEU A 82 1.96 1.02 -4.32
CA LEU A 82 2.95 0.19 -5.01
C LEU A 82 4.37 0.49 -4.51
N GLY A 83 4.71 1.77 -4.30
CA GLY A 83 5.97 2.20 -3.71
C GLY A 83 6.15 1.76 -2.24
N CYS A 84 5.08 1.76 -1.45
CA CYS A 84 5.11 1.18 -0.11
C CYS A 84 5.33 -0.34 -0.17
N ARG A 85 4.63 -1.05 -1.06
CA ARG A 85 4.77 -2.50 -1.22
C ARG A 85 6.11 -2.93 -1.81
N SER A 86 6.81 -2.07 -2.56
CA SER A 86 8.13 -2.42 -3.11
C SER A 86 9.21 -2.62 -2.04
N ARG A 87 8.95 -2.21 -0.79
CA ARG A 87 9.86 -2.41 0.35
C ARG A 87 9.58 -3.65 1.18
N ILE A 88 8.49 -4.36 0.91
CA ILE A 88 8.14 -5.61 1.59
C ILE A 88 8.91 -6.76 0.92
N ILE A 89 9.79 -7.41 1.68
CA ILE A 89 10.55 -8.57 1.20
C ILE A 89 9.69 -9.82 1.34
N ARG A 90 9.58 -10.60 0.26
CA ARG A 90 8.94 -11.92 0.25
C ARG A 90 9.94 -13.04 0.50
N ARG A 91 11.11 -12.94 -0.12
CA ARG A 91 12.15 -13.97 -0.02
C ARG A 91 13.54 -13.34 0.08
N ILE A 92 14.37 -13.93 0.91
CA ILE A 92 15.78 -13.58 1.08
C ILE A 92 16.59 -14.83 0.81
N TYR A 93 17.51 -14.76 -0.14
CA TYR A 93 18.47 -15.83 -0.41
C TYR A 93 19.86 -15.36 -0.03
N ILE A 94 20.59 -16.16 0.74
CA ILE A 94 21.99 -15.90 1.07
C ILE A 94 22.82 -16.81 0.19
N LEU A 95 23.52 -16.22 -0.78
CA LEU A 95 24.36 -16.94 -1.72
C LEU A 95 25.81 -16.97 -1.23
N PRO A 96 26.53 -18.09 -1.47
CA PRO A 96 27.96 -18.15 -1.21
C PRO A 96 28.72 -17.12 -2.06
N PRO A 97 29.94 -16.73 -1.66
CA PRO A 97 30.77 -15.82 -2.43
C PRO A 97 31.05 -16.41 -3.83
N ALA A 98 30.95 -15.58 -4.87
CA ALA A 98 31.05 -16.05 -6.26
C ALA A 98 32.37 -16.74 -6.62
N ASN A 99 33.44 -16.49 -5.87
CA ASN A 99 34.75 -17.12 -6.08
C ASN A 99 34.84 -18.53 -5.49
N ALA A 100 33.84 -19.00 -4.75
CA ALA A 100 33.84 -20.35 -4.16
C ALA A 100 33.77 -21.47 -5.21
N SER A 101 33.31 -21.17 -6.43
CA SER A 101 33.21 -22.15 -7.52
C SER A 101 34.56 -22.53 -8.16
N ARG A 102 35.65 -21.81 -7.88
CA ARG A 102 36.99 -22.12 -8.42
C ARG A 102 37.85 -22.96 -7.49
N ALA A 103 37.46 -23.08 -6.22
CA ALA A 103 38.09 -23.99 -5.27
C ALA A 103 37.30 -25.30 -5.28
N VAL A 104 37.86 -26.32 -5.92
CA VAL A 104 37.57 -27.77 -5.83
C VAL A 104 36.24 -28.12 -5.14
N ALA A 105 35.32 -28.71 -5.92
CA ALA A 105 34.00 -29.21 -5.53
C ALA A 105 33.97 -29.96 -4.18
N LEU A 106 33.96 -29.22 -3.09
CA LEU A 106 33.62 -29.71 -1.77
C LEU A 106 32.09 -29.60 -1.63
N PRO A 107 31.45 -30.55 -0.95
CA PRO A 107 30.01 -30.58 -0.81
C PRO A 107 29.50 -29.25 -0.22
N LEU A 108 28.50 -28.64 -0.88
CA LEU A 108 27.87 -27.36 -0.55
C LEU A 108 27.54 -27.20 0.95
N ASN A 109 27.30 -28.31 1.64
CA ASN A 109 26.99 -28.38 3.06
C ASN A 109 28.16 -28.07 4.01
N ALA A 110 29.42 -28.16 3.56
CA ALA A 110 30.59 -27.91 4.42
C ALA A 110 30.90 -26.41 4.56
N ALA A 111 30.77 -25.63 3.48
CA ALA A 111 31.07 -24.18 3.49
C ALA A 111 30.06 -23.36 4.31
N ILE A 112 28.82 -23.86 4.47
CA ILE A 112 27.78 -23.19 5.26
C ILE A 112 27.95 -23.46 6.77
N ARG A 113 28.62 -24.54 7.15
CA ARG A 113 28.63 -25.04 8.53
C ARG A 113 29.68 -24.40 9.43
N GLN A 114 30.72 -23.76 8.89
CA GLN A 114 31.78 -23.20 9.73
C GLN A 114 32.33 -21.88 9.21
N GLY A 115 32.18 -20.83 10.02
CA GLY A 115 33.01 -19.64 9.92
C GLY A 115 32.32 -18.47 9.23
N LYS A 116 32.04 -17.44 10.05
CA LYS A 116 31.95 -16.00 9.75
C LYS A 116 31.62 -15.63 8.29
N PRO A 117 30.51 -14.92 8.02
CA PRO A 117 30.13 -14.53 6.66
C PRO A 117 31.31 -13.87 5.95
N SER A 118 31.69 -14.43 4.80
CA SER A 118 32.79 -13.89 4.01
C SER A 118 32.41 -12.51 3.48
N LYS A 119 33.40 -11.63 3.27
CA LYS A 119 33.17 -10.26 2.77
C LYS A 119 32.43 -10.22 1.42
N ASP A 120 32.43 -11.33 0.68
CA ASP A 120 31.88 -11.45 -0.66
C ASP A 120 30.55 -12.24 -0.70
N THR A 121 30.00 -12.59 0.47
CA THR A 121 28.66 -13.21 0.57
C THR A 121 27.63 -12.27 -0.03
N ARG A 122 26.72 -12.80 -0.83
CA ARG A 122 25.68 -12.01 -1.51
C ARG A 122 24.32 -12.33 -0.93
N VAL A 123 23.47 -11.34 -0.81
CA VAL A 123 22.07 -11.45 -0.42
C VAL A 123 21.23 -11.09 -1.63
N VAL A 124 20.33 -11.99 -2.02
CA VAL A 124 19.31 -11.70 -3.02
C VAL A 124 18.01 -11.38 -2.30
N ILE A 125 17.52 -10.17 -2.53
CA ILE A 125 16.26 -9.69 -1.98
C ILE A 125 15.20 -9.73 -3.07
N GLN A 126 14.12 -10.46 -2.80
CA GLN A 126 12.94 -10.48 -3.66
C GLN A 126 11.78 -9.76 -2.98
N CYS A 127 11.46 -8.56 -3.45
CA CYS A 127 10.32 -7.79 -2.96
C CYS A 127 9.01 -8.16 -3.69
N ALA A 128 7.88 -7.72 -3.15
CA ALA A 128 6.55 -7.95 -3.73
C ALA A 128 6.38 -7.66 -5.25
N PRO A 129 6.95 -6.60 -5.85
CA PRO A 129 6.81 -6.34 -7.28
C PRO A 129 7.72 -7.20 -8.17
N HIS A 130 8.67 -7.95 -7.60
CA HIS A 130 9.50 -8.84 -8.40
C HIS A 130 8.69 -10.08 -8.80
N SER A 131 8.71 -10.41 -10.09
CA SER A 131 8.28 -11.73 -10.57
C SER A 131 9.21 -12.83 -10.03
N ASP A 132 8.74 -14.08 -10.03
CA ASP A 132 9.34 -15.19 -9.27
C ASP A 132 10.82 -15.50 -9.57
N SER A 133 11.37 -14.98 -10.68
CA SER A 133 12.76 -15.18 -11.10
C SER A 133 13.65 -13.93 -10.98
N ARG A 134 13.16 -12.83 -10.41
CA ARG A 134 13.92 -11.57 -10.31
C ARG A 134 14.16 -11.18 -8.85
N GLY A 135 15.33 -10.61 -8.59
CA GLY A 135 15.69 -10.11 -7.27
C GLY A 135 16.88 -9.16 -7.34
N LYS A 136 17.02 -8.33 -6.31
CA LYS A 136 18.16 -7.42 -6.18
C LYS A 136 19.28 -8.13 -5.44
N VAL A 137 20.43 -8.27 -6.10
CA VAL A 137 21.64 -8.85 -5.50
C VAL A 137 22.43 -7.74 -4.81
N ILE A 138 22.73 -7.93 -3.54
CA ILE A 138 23.43 -6.95 -2.68
C ILE A 138 24.52 -7.69 -1.92
N LEU A 139 25.66 -7.04 -1.67
CA LEU A 139 26.69 -7.64 -0.83
C LEU A 139 26.23 -7.63 0.63
N MET A 140 26.44 -8.75 1.33
CA MET A 140 26.06 -8.90 2.74
C MET A 140 26.71 -7.83 3.63
N ARG A 141 27.92 -7.38 3.29
CA ARG A 141 28.63 -6.31 4.03
C ARG A 141 27.96 -4.93 3.96
N ASP A 142 27.15 -4.72 2.92
CA ASP A 142 26.39 -3.48 2.71
C ASP A 142 24.98 -3.59 3.28
N CYS A 143 24.64 -4.73 3.89
CA CYS A 143 23.36 -4.99 4.53
C CYS A 143 23.51 -4.97 6.06
N SER A 144 22.58 -4.32 6.75
CA SER A 144 22.45 -4.35 8.20
C SER A 144 21.05 -4.81 8.56
N LEU A 145 20.97 -5.88 9.34
CA LEU A 145 19.72 -6.45 9.83
C LEU A 145 19.37 -5.83 11.19
N GLY A 146 18.23 -5.17 11.25
CA GLY A 146 17.65 -4.54 12.43
C GLY A 146 16.33 -5.16 12.83
N LYS A 147 15.83 -4.72 13.99
CA LYS A 147 14.53 -5.15 14.53
C LYS A 147 13.40 -4.37 13.87
N GLY A 148 12.26 -5.01 13.69
CA GLY A 148 11.03 -4.32 13.29
C GLY A 148 10.31 -3.68 14.48
N ALA A 149 9.09 -3.21 14.24
CA ALA A 149 8.24 -2.66 15.30
C ALA A 149 7.71 -3.78 16.20
N MET A 150 7.48 -4.97 15.63
CA MET A 150 6.99 -6.15 16.34
C MET A 150 8.03 -7.27 16.42
N GLU A 151 7.81 -8.24 17.31
CA GLU A 151 8.66 -9.44 17.44
C GLU A 151 8.59 -10.34 16.19
N SER A 152 7.50 -10.28 15.43
CA SER A 152 7.36 -10.98 14.16
C SER A 152 7.98 -10.23 12.98
N GLU A 153 8.71 -9.14 13.20
CA GLU A 153 9.23 -8.31 12.11
C GLU A 153 10.74 -8.12 12.17
N LEU A 154 11.37 -8.01 11.00
CA LEU A 154 12.75 -7.56 10.83
C LEU A 154 12.85 -6.48 9.77
N THR A 155 13.86 -5.62 9.94
CA THR A 155 14.20 -4.57 9.00
C THR A 155 15.58 -4.84 8.41
N LEU A 156 15.74 -4.62 7.11
CA LEU A 156 17.02 -4.74 6.41
C LEU A 156 17.38 -3.39 5.82
N SER A 157 18.40 -2.77 6.39
CA SER A 157 18.97 -1.52 5.89
C SER A 157 20.08 -1.85 4.89
N VAL A 158 20.06 -1.19 3.74
CA VAL A 158 21.09 -1.35 2.71
C VAL A 158 21.86 -0.05 2.58
N LYS A 159 23.19 -0.13 2.61
CA LYS A 159 24.07 1.02 2.42
C LYS A 159 23.73 1.73 1.11
N ASP A 160 23.76 3.06 1.14
CA ASP A 160 23.47 3.92 -0.02
C ASP A 160 22.04 3.77 -0.58
N THR A 161 21.14 3.08 0.13
CA THR A 161 19.71 3.00 -0.20
C THR A 161 18.89 3.74 0.86
N ARG A 162 17.99 4.64 0.44
CA ARG A 162 17.16 5.40 1.39
C ARG A 162 16.07 4.53 2.01
N GLY A 163 16.13 4.37 3.33
CA GLY A 163 15.15 3.64 4.13
C GLY A 163 15.56 2.18 4.38
N PHE A 164 14.61 1.39 4.87
CA PHE A 164 14.81 -0.02 5.16
C PHE A 164 13.78 -0.86 4.42
N TYR A 165 14.15 -2.09 4.12
CA TYR A 165 13.23 -3.12 3.69
C TYR A 165 12.62 -3.78 4.92
N TRP A 166 11.37 -4.20 4.82
CA TRP A 166 10.64 -4.82 5.91
C TRP A 166 10.21 -6.22 5.51
N PHE A 167 10.25 -7.16 6.46
CA PHE A 167 9.65 -8.48 6.26
C PHE A 167 9.13 -9.07 7.55
N ALA A 168 7.97 -9.71 7.43
CA ALA A 168 7.37 -10.52 8.46
C ALA A 168 8.06 -11.88 8.54
N LEU A 169 8.15 -12.39 9.76
CA LEU A 169 8.65 -13.71 10.13
C LEU A 169 7.50 -14.70 10.38
N GLU A 170 6.26 -14.23 10.44
CA GLU A 170 5.07 -15.07 10.50
C GLU A 170 5.03 -16.01 9.28
N ASP A 171 4.88 -17.29 9.57
CA ASP A 171 4.90 -18.37 8.58
C ASP A 171 6.16 -18.46 7.71
N ALA A 172 7.26 -17.83 8.14
CA ALA A 172 8.51 -17.89 7.40
C ALA A 172 9.10 -19.30 7.38
N THR A 173 9.60 -19.69 6.22
CA THR A 173 10.33 -20.95 6.02
C THR A 173 11.82 -20.66 5.85
N VAL A 174 12.65 -21.31 6.66
CA VAL A 174 14.11 -21.26 6.54
C VAL A 174 14.57 -22.61 5.99
N ASP A 175 15.30 -22.59 4.88
CA ASP A 175 15.79 -23.81 4.21
C ASP A 175 14.67 -24.84 3.94
N GLY A 176 13.45 -24.36 3.65
CA GLY A 176 12.27 -25.20 3.37
C GLY A 176 11.48 -25.66 4.60
N HIS A 177 11.95 -25.37 5.81
CA HIS A 177 11.27 -25.76 7.05
C HIS A 177 10.58 -24.56 7.71
N LYS A 178 9.31 -24.73 8.09
CA LYS A 178 8.59 -23.74 8.89
C LYS A 178 9.13 -23.78 10.33
N LEU A 179 9.63 -22.66 10.81
CA LEU A 179 10.19 -22.52 12.16
C LEU A 179 9.37 -21.49 12.94
N PRO A 180 9.34 -21.56 14.29
CA PRO A 180 8.73 -20.51 15.08
C PRO A 180 9.51 -19.19 14.92
N VAL A 181 8.81 -18.07 15.08
CA VAL A 181 9.33 -16.72 14.83
C VAL A 181 10.69 -16.47 15.51
N GLY A 182 10.84 -16.89 16.77
CA GLY A 182 12.08 -16.74 17.52
C GLY A 182 13.27 -17.49 16.91
N ASP A 183 13.05 -18.70 16.39
CA ASP A 183 14.08 -19.53 15.78
C ASP A 183 14.45 -19.01 14.38
N VAL A 184 13.47 -18.53 13.60
CA VAL A 184 13.71 -17.87 12.31
C VAL A 184 14.60 -16.63 12.53
N ARG A 185 14.25 -15.82 13.52
CA ARG A 185 14.99 -14.61 13.88
C ARG A 185 16.43 -14.93 14.30
N GLU A 186 16.60 -15.93 15.17
CA GLU A 186 17.94 -16.36 15.59
C GLU A 186 18.75 -16.89 14.40
N ALA A 187 18.14 -17.71 13.54
CA ALA A 187 18.79 -18.23 12.33
C ALA A 187 19.23 -17.07 11.41
N MET A 188 18.38 -16.07 11.20
CA MET A 188 18.71 -14.89 10.39
C MET A 188 19.86 -14.08 10.99
N PHE A 189 19.81 -13.74 12.29
CA PHE A 189 20.90 -13.01 12.94
C PHE A 189 22.20 -13.81 12.97
N LYS A 190 22.12 -15.12 13.18
CA LYS A 190 23.27 -16.03 13.12
C LYS A 190 23.90 -16.03 11.73
N LYS A 191 23.10 -16.04 10.66
CA LYS A 191 23.60 -15.99 9.27
C LYS A 191 24.20 -14.63 8.91
N PHE A 192 23.59 -13.52 9.35
CA PHE A 192 24.07 -12.16 9.04
C PHE A 192 25.31 -11.75 9.83
N TYR A 193 25.36 -12.07 11.14
CA TYR A 193 26.39 -11.55 12.04
C TYR A 193 27.32 -12.63 12.62
N GLY A 194 27.02 -13.91 12.42
CA GLY A 194 27.71 -15.04 13.05
C GLY A 194 27.15 -15.36 14.45
N GLU A 195 27.56 -16.50 15.01
CA GLU A 195 26.96 -17.04 16.24
C GLU A 195 27.10 -16.11 17.46
N LYS A 196 28.30 -15.54 17.67
CA LYS A 196 28.59 -14.71 18.84
C LYS A 196 27.75 -13.42 18.84
N LYS A 197 27.72 -12.71 17.71
CA LYS A 197 26.95 -11.47 17.57
C LYS A 197 25.45 -11.72 17.49
N GLY A 198 25.02 -12.81 16.85
CA GLY A 198 23.62 -13.20 16.81
C GLY A 198 23.05 -13.44 18.21
N LYS A 199 23.78 -14.15 19.08
CA LYS A 199 23.40 -14.34 20.49
C LYS A 199 23.31 -13.01 21.26
N LYS A 200 24.24 -12.08 21.02
CA LYS A 200 24.22 -10.75 21.66
C LYS A 200 22.96 -9.95 21.30
N MET A 201 22.59 -9.92 20.01
CA MET A 201 21.40 -9.21 19.53
C MET A 201 20.09 -9.72 20.18
N ARG A 202 20.04 -11.03 20.48
CA ARG A 202 18.94 -11.67 21.22
C ARG A 202 18.93 -11.30 22.70
N SER A 203 20.09 -11.24 23.35
CA SER A 203 20.16 -10.85 24.77
C SER A 203 19.77 -9.39 25.01
N GLU A 204 20.13 -8.48 24.09
CA GLU A 204 19.73 -7.07 24.16
C GLU A 204 18.21 -6.89 23.98
N GLU A 205 17.54 -7.85 23.34
CA GLU A 205 16.08 -7.92 23.15
C GLU A 205 15.36 -8.11 24.48
N LYS A 206 15.78 -9.13 25.26
CA LYS A 206 15.18 -9.43 26.58
C LYS A 206 15.28 -8.27 27.57
N TRP A 207 16.32 -7.44 27.46
CA TRP A 207 16.51 -6.30 28.35
C TRP A 207 15.56 -5.13 28.02
N MET A 208 15.26 -4.90 26.74
CA MET A 208 14.33 -3.86 26.30
C MET A 208 12.87 -4.23 26.57
N GLU A 209 12.50 -5.51 26.46
CA GLU A 209 11.16 -6.00 26.82
C GLU A 209 10.85 -5.79 28.31
N GLY A 210 11.83 -6.02 29.19
CA GLY A 210 11.69 -5.76 30.63
C GLY A 210 11.48 -4.28 30.99
N LEU A 211 11.95 -3.34 30.16
CA LEU A 211 11.75 -1.91 30.35
C LEU A 211 10.40 -1.41 29.83
N LEU A 212 9.88 -2.01 28.76
CA LEU A 212 8.56 -1.67 28.21
C LEU A 212 7.43 -2.30 29.05
N SER A 213 7.64 -3.50 29.59
CA SER A 213 6.66 -4.17 30.47
C SER A 213 6.45 -3.46 31.81
N LYS A 214 7.37 -2.60 32.27
CA LYS A 214 7.23 -1.83 33.52
C LYS A 214 6.47 -0.51 33.36
N LYS A 215 6.03 -0.16 32.15
CA LYS A 215 5.33 1.10 31.85
C LYS A 215 3.85 0.94 31.50
N SER A 216 3.29 -0.27 31.65
CA SER A 216 1.84 -0.51 31.53
C SER A 216 1.19 -0.66 32.89
#